data_AF-A0A6N8TK41-F1
#
_entry.id   AF-A0A6N8TK41-F1
#
_cell.length_a   1.000
_cell.length_b   1.000
_cell.length_c   1.000
_cell.angle_alpha   90.00
_cell.angle_beta   90.00
_cell.angle_gamma   90.00
#
_symmetry.space_group_name_H-M   'P 1'
#
loop_
_entity.id
_entity.type
_entity.pdbx_description
1 polymer ?
#
loop_
_entity_poly.entity_id
_entity_poly.type
_entity_poly.pdbx_seq_one_letter_code
_entity_poly.pdbx_strand_id
1 'polypeptide(L)' 'MIHAVQDAAHPGPDPQSADFLDRFAETIRAESGMDLPHDYFVAEARLRLSRRTVPSSGGPESSACFDCWAKGEHVA' A
#
# COMPACT_ATOMS: atom_id res chain seq x y z
N MET A 1 9.78 -4.31 -40.60
CA MET A 1 9.59 -2.86 -40.35
C MET A 1 8.08 -2.63 -40.35
N ILE A 2 7.39 -2.13 -39.33
CA ILE A 2 7.73 -1.58 -38.01
C ILE A 2 6.40 -1.71 -37.24
N HIS A 3 6.32 -2.50 -36.17
CA HIS A 3 5.29 -2.27 -35.15
C HIS A 3 6.02 -1.57 -34.01
N ALA A 4 6.12 -0.24 -34.14
CA ALA A 4 6.66 0.58 -33.08
C ALA A 4 5.72 0.45 -31.88
N VAL A 5 6.21 -0.26 -30.87
CA VAL A 5 5.65 -0.32 -29.53
C VAL A 5 5.55 1.12 -29.04
N GLN A 6 4.36 1.70 -29.16
CA GLN A 6 3.98 2.84 -28.34
C GLN A 6 3.29 2.27 -27.11
N ASP A 7 4.05 1.47 -26.35
CA ASP A 7 3.86 1.37 -24.90
C ASP A 7 4.39 2.69 -24.33
N ALA A 8 3.67 3.76 -24.62
CA ALA A 8 3.83 5.01 -23.89
C ALA A 8 3.29 4.70 -22.51
N ALA A 9 4.20 4.24 -21.64
CA ALA A 9 4.14 4.45 -20.22
C ALA A 9 3.83 5.94 -20.00
N HIS A 10 2.54 6.29 -20.05
CA HIS A 10 2.05 7.43 -19.33
C HIS A 10 2.52 7.16 -17.91
N PRO A 11 3.34 8.03 -17.30
CA PRO A 11 3.47 7.98 -15.86
C PRO A 11 2.05 8.22 -15.36
N GLY A 12 1.33 7.13 -15.05
CA GLY A 12 0.06 7.22 -14.36
C GLY A 12 0.30 8.14 -13.16
N PRO A 13 -0.68 8.98 -12.79
CA PRO A 13 -0.49 9.94 -11.71
C PRO A 13 0.14 9.22 -10.53
N ASP A 14 1.30 9.72 -10.07
CA ASP A 14 2.06 9.07 -9.02
C ASP A 14 1.11 8.83 -7.83
N PRO A 15 0.93 7.57 -7.39
CA PRO A 15 -0.08 7.24 -6.38
C PRO A 15 0.24 7.86 -5.02
N GLN A 16 1.41 8.47 -4.85
CA GLN A 16 1.79 9.23 -3.66
C GLN A 16 1.76 10.75 -3.86
N SER A 17 1.45 11.23 -5.07
CA SER A 17 1.31 12.65 -5.36
C SER A 17 0.17 13.28 -4.56
N ALA A 18 0.36 14.52 -4.14
CA ALA A 18 -0.64 15.27 -3.38
C ALA A 18 -1.97 15.34 -4.16
N ASP A 19 -1.93 15.73 -5.44
CA ASP A 19 -3.12 15.81 -6.30
C ASP A 19 -3.89 14.48 -6.44
N PHE A 20 -3.20 13.35 -6.39
CA PHE A 20 -3.85 12.04 -6.41
C PHE A 20 -4.49 11.72 -5.05
N LEU A 21 -3.75 11.94 -3.96
CA LEU A 21 -4.23 11.71 -2.61
C LEU A 21 -5.42 12.60 -2.27
N ASP A 22 -5.41 13.86 -2.70
CA ASP A 22 -6.53 14.79 -2.52
C ASP A 22 -7.81 14.30 -3.22
N ARG A 23 -7.70 13.91 -4.50
CA ARG A 23 -8.86 13.37 -5.24
C ARG A 23 -9.35 12.04 -4.69
N PHE A 24 -8.44 11.20 -4.21
CA PHE A 24 -8.80 9.92 -3.62
C PHE A 24 -9.43 10.11 -2.23
N ALA A 25 -8.93 11.04 -1.42
CA ALA A 25 -9.49 11.41 -0.12
C ALA A 25 -10.93 11.95 -0.25
N GLU A 26 -11.19 12.84 -1.22
CA GLU A 26 -12.53 13.35 -1.48
C GLU A 26 -13.50 12.25 -1.93
N THR A 27 -13.00 11.26 -2.68
CA THR A 27 -13.78 10.06 -3.03
C THR A 27 -14.18 9.29 -1.77
N ILE A 28 -13.21 9.00 -0.89
CA ILE A 28 -13.46 8.29 0.38
C ILE A 28 -14.45 9.08 1.25
N ARG A 29 -14.31 10.40 1.33
CA ARG A 29 -15.22 11.27 2.08
C ARG A 29 -16.64 11.19 1.56
N ALA A 30 -16.82 11.34 0.25
CA ALA A 30 -18.12 11.28 -0.41
C ALA A 30 -18.79 9.91 -0.22
N GLU A 31 -18.03 8.82 -0.27
CA GLU A 31 -18.52 7.46 -0.03
C GLU A 31 -18.83 7.18 1.44
N SER A 32 -18.03 7.75 2.34
CA SER A 32 -18.12 7.47 3.78
C SER A 32 -19.31 8.14 4.46
N GLY A 33 -19.75 9.31 3.95
CA GLY A 33 -20.80 10.10 4.59
C GLY A 33 -20.44 10.63 5.99
N MET A 34 -19.17 10.52 6.39
CA MET A 34 -18.67 11.02 7.67
C MET A 34 -18.27 12.50 7.54
N ASP A 35 -18.68 13.31 8.50
CA ASP A 35 -18.27 14.72 8.60
C ASP A 35 -16.94 14.85 9.37
N LEU A 36 -15.87 14.30 8.78
CA LEU A 36 -14.51 14.41 9.30
C LEU A 36 -13.68 15.40 8.47
N PRO A 37 -12.59 15.96 9.04
CA PRO A 37 -11.68 16.84 8.30
C PRO A 37 -11.00 16.12 7.12
N HIS A 38 -10.66 16.86 6.07
CA HIS A 38 -10.00 16.33 4.87
C HIS A 38 -8.69 15.59 5.18
N ASP A 39 -7.89 16.11 6.12
CA ASP A 39 -6.62 15.49 6.53
C ASP A 39 -6.77 14.04 7.01
N TYR A 40 -7.91 13.72 7.64
CA TYR A 40 -8.24 12.36 8.02
C TYR A 40 -8.35 11.46 6.79
N PHE A 41 -9.06 11.91 5.76
CA PHE A 41 -9.26 11.15 4.53
C PHE A 41 -7.99 11.04 3.69
N VAL A 42 -7.09 12.02 3.74
CA VAL A 42 -5.75 11.94 3.13
C VAL A 42 -4.90 10.86 3.81
N ALA A 43 -4.94 10.76 5.14
CA ALA A 43 -4.26 9.70 5.87
C ALA A 43 -4.86 8.32 5.53
N GLU A 44 -6.19 8.21 5.44
CA GLU A 44 -6.87 6.98 5.07
C GLU A 44 -6.58 6.56 3.61
N ALA A 45 -6.53 7.53 2.68
CA ALA A 45 -6.12 7.34 1.31
C ALA A 45 -4.72 6.69 1.22
N ARG A 46 -3.74 7.24 1.94
CA ARG A 46 -2.38 6.69 2.01
C ARG A 46 -2.36 5.27 2.56
N LEU A 47 -3.16 4.99 3.59
CA LEU A 47 -3.26 3.65 4.19
C LEU A 47 -3.89 2.63 3.23
N ARG A 48 -4.95 3.00 2.52
CA ARG A 48 -5.59 2.10 1.55
C ARG A 48 -4.66 1.79 0.38
N LEU A 49 -3.88 2.77 -0.07
CA LEU A 49 -2.89 2.60 -1.13
C LEU A 49 -1.70 1.75 -0.67
N SER A 50 -1.19 1.97 0.53
CA SER A 50 -0.10 1.15 1.07
C SER A 50 -0.53 -0.31 1.23
N ARG A 51 -1.76 -0.58 1.67
CA ARG A 51 -2.33 -1.93 1.78
C ARG A 51 -2.55 -2.61 0.42
N ARG A 52 -2.82 -1.85 -0.65
CA ARG A 52 -3.00 -2.39 -2.01
C ARG A 52 -1.67 -2.70 -2.70
N THR A 53 -0.61 -1.97 -2.34
CA THR A 53 0.75 -2.17 -2.87
C THR A 53 1.49 -3.32 -2.20
N VAL A 54 1.08 -3.77 -1.01
CA VAL A 54 1.59 -5.04 -0.48
C VAL A 54 0.88 -6.18 -1.19
N PRO A 55 1.52 -6.98 -2.06
CA PRO A 55 1.03 -8.33 -2.23
C PRO A 55 1.05 -8.95 -0.84
N SER A 56 -0.11 -9.42 -0.38
CA SER A 56 -0.23 -10.30 0.77
C SER A 56 0.52 -11.61 0.46
N SER A 57 1.84 -11.55 0.43
CA SER A 57 2.71 -12.70 0.30
C SER A 57 2.96 -13.22 1.71
N GLY A 58 2.24 -14.29 2.06
CA GLY A 58 2.63 -15.19 3.15
C GLY A 58 2.31 -14.74 4.57
N GLY A 59 1.18 -15.21 5.10
CA GLY A 59 1.18 -15.71 6.48
C GLY A 59 1.40 -17.23 6.46
N PRO A 60 1.94 -17.87 7.52
CA PRO A 60 2.62 -17.37 8.70
C PRO A 60 4.05 -17.94 8.81
N GLU A 61 5.08 -17.23 8.34
CA GLU A 61 6.49 -17.64 8.55
C GLU A 61 7.13 -17.00 9.80
N SER A 62 6.28 -16.46 10.69
CA SER A 62 6.69 -15.80 11.93
C SER A 62 7.04 -16.78 13.07
N SER A 63 7.18 -18.07 12.80
CA SER A 63 7.73 -19.02 13.78
C SER A 63 9.24 -19.16 13.65
N ALA A 64 9.85 -19.08 12.46
CA ALA A 64 11.29 -19.32 12.32
C ALA A 64 12.15 -18.28 13.06
N CYS A 65 11.79 -16.99 12.99
CA CYS A 65 12.49 -15.93 13.73
C CYS A 65 12.26 -16.02 15.25
N PHE A 66 11.12 -16.56 15.68
CA PHE A 66 10.82 -16.78 17.10
C PHE A 66 11.51 -18.05 17.62
N ASP A 67 11.58 -19.11 16.81
CA ASP A 67 12.28 -20.38 17.07
C ASP A 67 13.79 -20.16 17.20
N CYS A 68 14.41 -19.29 16.39
CA CYS A 68 15.83 -18.94 16.53
C CYS A 68 16.16 -18.24 17.86
N TRP A 69 15.19 -17.54 18.48
CA TRP A 69 15.35 -16.97 19.81
C TRP A 69 15.05 -17.99 20.92
N ALA A 70 14.04 -18.85 20.72
CA ALA A 70 13.64 -19.87 21.69
C ALA A 70 14.64 -21.06 21.76
N LYS A 71 15.33 -21.37 20.67
CA LYS A 71 16.37 -22.40 20.58
C LYS A 71 17.75 -21.77 20.81
N GLY A 72 17.95 -21.16 21.98
CA GLY A 72 19.28 -20.97 22.52
C GLY A 72 19.88 -22.35 22.86
N GLU A 73 20.86 -22.77 22.06
CA GLU A 73 21.87 -23.80 22.34
C GLU A 73 21.49 -24.96 23.28
N HIS A 74 21.24 -26.14 22.71
CA HIS A 74 21.59 -27.38 23.40
C HIS A 74 22.84 -27.97 22.74
N VAL A 75 23.99 -27.47 23.16
CA VAL A 75 25.27 -28.15 23.00
C VAL A 75 25.37 -29.15 24.16
N ALA A 76 25.23 -30.44 23.84
CA ALA A 76 25.70 -31.57 24.65
C ALA A 76 26.01 -32.74 23.70
#